data_AF-A0A2G5WKR2-F1
#
_entry.id   AF-A0A2G5WKR2-F1
#
_cell.length_a   1.000
_cell.length_b   1.000
_cell.length_c   1.000
_cell.angle_alpha   90.00
_cell.angle_beta   90.00
_cell.angle_gamma   90.00
#
_symmetry.space_group_name_H-M   'P 1'
#
loop_
_entity.id
_entity.type
_entity.pdbx_description
1 polymer ?
#
loop_
_entity_poly.entity_id
_entity_poly.type
_entity_poly.pdbx_seq_one_letter_code
_entity_poly.pdbx_strand_id
1 'polypeptide(L)' 'MLELSDHLLLYSYQQARRLDLNQEFIKLLEIEIQKRALESMQLSH' A
#
# COMPACT_ATOMS: atom_id res chain seq x y z
N MET A 1 8.34 6.90 -7.46
CA MET A 1 8.40 5.87 -6.40
C MET A 1 8.74 4.58 -7.13
N LEU A 2 9.86 3.91 -6.82
CA LEU A 2 10.16 2.61 -7.42
C LEU A 2 8.90 1.74 -7.29
N GLU A 3 8.36 1.21 -8.38
CA GLU A 3 7.11 0.47 -8.32
C GLU A 3 7.30 -0.76 -7.42
N LEU A 4 6.76 -0.68 -6.20
CA LEU A 4 6.62 -1.85 -5.35
C LEU A 4 5.64 -2.79 -6.04
N SER A 5 5.94 -4.09 -6.07
CA SER A 5 4.90 -5.07 -6.38
C SER A 5 3.80 -5.01 -5.31
N ASP A 6 2.57 -5.39 -5.64
CA ASP A 6 1.45 -5.37 -4.68
C ASP A 6 1.75 -6.22 -3.44
N HIS A 7 2.44 -7.34 -3.64
CA HIS A 7 2.88 -8.20 -2.55
C HIS A 7 3.84 -7.46 -1.60
N LEU A 8 4.83 -6.75 -2.14
CA LEU A 8 5.79 -6.02 -1.32
C LEU A 8 5.16 -4.80 -0.65
N LEU A 9 4.21 -4.13 -1.30
CA LEU A 9 3.45 -3.02 -0.73
C LEU A 9 2.63 -3.48 0.49
N LEU A 10 1.87 -4.57 0.35
CA LEU A 10 1.08 -5.14 1.44
C LEU A 10 1.97 -5.63 2.59
N TYR A 11 3.07 -6.33 2.27
CA TYR A 11 4.05 -6.76 3.27
C TYR A 11 4.63 -5.57 4.04
N SER A 12 5.01 -4.49 3.32
CA SER A 12 5.59 -3.29 3.92
C SER A 12 4.59 -2.60 4.85
N TYR A 13 3.32 -2.51 4.47
CA TYR A 13 2.25 -1.97 5.33
C TYR A 13 2.08 -2.79 6.61
N GLN A 14 2.04 -4.12 6.50
CA GLN A 14 1.94 -5.01 7.66
C GLN A 14 3.13 -4.86 8.61
N GLN A 15 4.35 -4.80 8.07
CA GLN A 15 5.56 -4.61 8.89
C GLN A 15 5.60 -3.23 9.53
N ALA A 16 5.21 -2.18 8.81
CA ALA A 16 5.18 -0.82 9.35
C ALA A 16 4.23 -0.69 10.54
N ARG A 17 3.05 -1.34 10.47
CA ARG A 17 2.11 -1.43 11.59
C ARG A 17 2.65 -2.26 12.75
N ARG A 18 3.28 -3.41 12.46
CA ARG A 18 3.83 -4.31 13.49
C ARG A 18 4.96 -3.64 14.29
N LEU A 19 5.76 -2.81 13.64
CA LEU A 19 6.90 -2.13 14.24
C LEU A 19 6.53 -0.75 14.84
N ASP A 20 5.26 -0.37 14.79
CA ASP A 20 4.77 0.96 15.21
C ASP A 20 5.59 2.11 14.60
N LEU A 21 5.81 2.02 13.29
CA LEU A 21 6.50 3.09 12.56
C LEU A 21 5.66 4.36 12.50
N ASN A 22 6.29 5.43 12.05
CA ASN A 22 5.67 6.73 11.88
C ASN A 22 4.30 6.61 11.15
N GLN A 23 3.27 7.22 11.73
CA GLN A 23 1.89 7.14 11.25
C GLN A 23 1.69 7.78 9.86
N GLU A 24 2.46 8.81 9.52
CA GLU A 24 2.44 9.42 8.19
C GLU A 24 2.97 8.43 7.14
N PHE A 25 4.02 7.68 7.46
CA PHE A 25 4.53 6.63 6.58
C PHE A 25 3.50 5.51 6.37
N ILE A 26 2.84 5.04 7.44
CA ILE A 26 1.78 4.04 7.35
C ILE A 26 0.62 4.55 6.47
N LYS A 27 0.21 5.81 6.66
CA LYS A 27 -0.85 6.44 5.87
C LYS A 27 -0.52 6.53 4.39
N LEU A 28 0.73 6.80 4.03
CA LEU A 28 1.18 6.79 2.63
C LEU A 28 1.03 5.41 1.99
N LEU A 29 1.32 4.33 2.73
CA LEU A 29 1.12 2.97 2.25
C LEU A 29 -0.37 2.64 2.06
N GLU A 30 -1.24 3.09 2.97
CA GLU A 30 -2.69 2.91 2.84
C GLU A 30 -3.27 3.59 1.60
N ILE A 31 -2.84 4.83 1.33
CA ILE A 31 -3.28 5.60 0.16
C ILE A 31 -2.90 4.86 -1.13
N GLU A 32 -1.66 4.35 -1.21
CA GLU A 32 -1.20 3.62 -2.39
C GLU A 32 -1.95 2.29 -2.58
N ILE A 33 -2.21 1.55 -1.49
CA ILE A 33 -3.02 0.32 -1.54
C ILE A 33 -4.43 0.61 -2.07
N GLN A 34 -5.08 1.66 -1.55
CA GLN A 34 -6.43 2.05 -1.98
C GLN A 34 -6.46 2.46 -3.45
N LYS A 35 -5.46 3.23 -3.90
CA LYS A 35 -5.36 3.66 -5.29
C LYS A 35 -5.27 2.47 -6.24
N ARG A 36 -4.41 1.50 -5.96
CA ARG A 36 -4.26 0.29 -6.79
C ARG A 36 -5.47 -0.63 -6.77
N ALA A 37 -6.14 -0.74 -5.62
CA ALA A 37 -7.40 -1.48 -5.53
C ALA A 37 -8.46 -0.86 -6.45
N LEU A 38 -8.59 0.47 -6.47
CA LEU A 38 -9.51 1.18 -7.36
C LEU A 38 -9.13 0.99 -8.85
N GLU A 39 -7.85 1.09 -9.19
CA GLU A 39 -7.36 0.86 -10.56
C GLU A 39 -7.65 -0.57 -11.04
N SER A 40 -7.47 -1.58 -10.18
CA SER A 40 -7.78 -2.98 -10.51
C SER A 40 -9.27 -3.22 -10.77
N MET A 41 -10.15 -2.53 -10.03
CA MET A 41 -11.60 -2.60 -10.26
C MET A 41 -11.99 -1.94 -11.59
N GLN A 42 -11.36 -0.83 -11.96
CA GLN A 42 -11.63 -0.13 -13.21
C GLN A 42 -11.20 -0.93 -14.46
N LEU A 43 -10.12 -1.71 -14.36
CA LEU A 43 -9.61 -2.55 -15.45
C LEU A 43 -10.42 -3.84 -15.68
N SER A 44 -11.37 -4.15 -14.79
CA SER A 44 -12.22 -5.35 -14.89
C SER A 44 -13.54 -5.16 -15.63
N HIS A 45 -13.75 -3.97 -16.23
CA HIS A 45 -14.93 -3.57 -17.02
C HIS A 45 -14.57 -3.30 -18.48
#